data_AF-A0A158BB42-F1
#
_entry.id   AF-A0A158BB42-F1
#
_cell.length_a   1.000
_cell.length_b   1.000
_cell.length_c   1.000
_cell.angle_alpha   90.00
_cell.angle_beta   90.00
_cell.angle_gamma   90.00
#
_symmetry.space_group_name_H-M   'P 1'
#
loop_
_entity.id
_entity.type
_entity.pdbx_description
1 polymer ?
#
loop_
_entity_poly.entity_id
_entity_poly.type
_entity_poly.pdbx_seq_one_letter_code
_entity_poly.pdbx_strand_id
1 'polypeptide(L)'
;MPIVKIKAISKQKLPSPLMTRKWIEAWSAAVGGAWAGPNYDDNECTVTFDTIGIAVASPVVQATIESYNETHLGNDTISVSIH
;
A
#
# COMPACT_ATOMS: atom_id res chain seq x y z
N MET A 1 -10.76 2.29 10.70
CA MET A 1 -9.70 3.04 9.98
C MET A 1 -9.16 2.15 8.88
N PRO A 2 -8.98 2.65 7.65
CA PRO A 2 -8.44 1.83 6.57
C PRO A 2 -6.99 1.40 6.82
N ILE A 3 -6.69 0.18 6.38
CA ILE A 3 -5.37 -0.45 6.39
C ILE A 3 -5.02 -0.82 4.94
N VAL A 4 -3.83 -0.44 4.47
CA VAL A 4 -3.24 -0.98 3.23
C VAL A 4 -2.27 -2.08 3.62
N LYS A 5 -2.38 -3.25 2.97
CA LYS A 5 -1.42 -4.34 3.07
C LYS A 5 -0.90 -4.69 1.68
N ILE A 6 0.42 -4.69 1.52
CA ILE A 6 1.11 -5.18 0.33
C ILE A 6 1.60 -6.57 0.67
N LYS A 7 1.28 -7.57 -0.14
CA LYS A 7 1.75 -8.94 0.00
C LYS A 7 2.62 -9.29 -1.21
N ALA A 8 3.78 -9.86 -0.94
CA ALA A 8 4.70 -10.34 -1.97
C ALA A 8 4.86 -11.87 -1.87
N ILE A 9 5.26 -12.51 -2.96
CA ILE A 9 5.59 -13.94 -3.01
C ILE A 9 6.90 -14.25 -2.26
N SER A 10 7.74 -13.24 -2.05
CA SER A 10 8.98 -13.34 -1.27
C SER A 10 9.43 -11.97 -0.76
N LYS A 11 10.25 -11.95 0.30
CA LYS A 11 10.83 -10.71 0.84
C LYS A 11 11.63 -9.89 -0.18
N GLN A 12 12.26 -10.53 -1.16
CA GLN A 12 13.05 -9.85 -2.20
C GLN A 12 12.19 -9.09 -3.20
N LYS A 13 10.89 -9.42 -3.25
CA LYS A 13 9.88 -8.79 -4.09
C LYS A 13 9.10 -7.71 -3.34
N LEU A 14 9.32 -7.57 -2.02
CA LEU A 14 8.74 -6.46 -1.27
C LEU A 14 9.23 -5.12 -1.85
N PRO A 15 8.34 -4.13 -1.98
CA PRO A 15 8.74 -2.82 -2.42
C PRO A 15 9.77 -2.23 -1.46
N SER A 16 10.81 -1.62 -2.04
CA SER A 16 11.86 -0.98 -1.26
C SER A 16 11.28 0.14 -0.38
N PRO A 17 11.90 0.45 0.78
CA PRO A 17 11.48 1.57 1.63
C PRO A 17 11.34 2.90 0.90
N LEU A 18 12.19 3.15 -0.10
CA LEU A 18 12.11 4.36 -0.92
C LEU A 18 10.86 4.38 -1.81
N MET A 19 10.53 3.25 -2.45
CA MET A 19 9.34 3.13 -3.28
C MET A 19 8.07 3.27 -2.45
N THR A 20 8.05 2.60 -1.30
CA THR A 20 6.98 2.69 -0.32
C THR A 20 6.77 4.11 0.18
N ARG A 21 7.86 4.84 0.47
CA ARG A 21 7.78 6.25 0.87
C ARG A 21 7.21 7.14 -0.24
N LYS A 22 7.63 6.95 -1.48
CA LYS A 22 7.08 7.70 -2.63
C LYS A 22 5.57 7.50 -2.78
N TRP A 23 5.08 6.28 -2.53
CA TRP A 23 3.64 5.99 -2.56
C TRP A 23 2.90 6.72 -1.44
N ILE A 24 3.43 6.71 -0.23
CA ILE A 24 2.87 7.48 0.90
C ILE A 24 2.83 8.97 0.58
N GLU A 25 3.91 9.53 0.02
CA GLU A 25 3.98 10.95 -0.34
C GLU A 25 2.95 11.30 -1.43
N ALA A 26 2.84 10.49 -2.47
CA ALA A 26 1.86 10.66 -3.55
C ALA A 26 0.42 10.57 -3.02
N TRP A 27 0.14 9.60 -2.14
CA TRP A 27 -1.17 9.46 -1.53
C TRP A 27 -1.51 10.60 -0.58
N SER A 28 -0.58 10.99 0.30
CA SER A 28 -0.78 12.13 1.22
C SER A 28 -1.11 13.41 0.45
N ALA A 29 -0.45 13.63 -0.70
CA ALA A 29 -0.71 14.77 -1.57
C ALA A 29 -2.06 14.71 -2.31
N ALA A 30 -2.50 13.52 -2.73
CA ALA A 30 -3.72 13.35 -3.53
C ALA A 30 -5.03 13.41 -2.73
N VAL A 31 -5.04 12.83 -1.52
CA VAL A 31 -6.29 12.62 -0.75
C VAL A 31 -6.33 13.38 0.56
N GLY A 32 -5.21 13.95 1.01
CA GLY A 32 -5.11 14.57 2.33
C GLY A 32 -5.23 13.52 3.43
N GLY A 33 -4.13 13.21 4.09
CA GLY A 33 -4.14 12.23 5.16
C GLY A 33 -2.77 12.08 5.79
N ALA A 34 -2.75 11.73 7.07
CA ALA A 34 -1.55 11.26 7.74
C ALA A 34 -1.48 9.75 7.60
N TRP A 35 -0.34 9.25 7.13
CA TRP A 35 -0.03 7.83 7.05
C TRP A 35 0.96 7.50 8.16
N ALA A 36 0.79 6.37 8.86
CA ALA A 36 1.90 5.84 9.62
C ALA A 36 2.97 5.29 8.65
N GLY A 37 4.21 5.21 9.15
CA GLY A 37 5.29 4.58 8.41
C GLY A 37 4.98 3.12 8.08
N PRO A 38 5.57 2.56 7.01
CA PRO A 38 5.40 1.16 6.66
C PRO A 38 5.95 0.24 7.74
N ASN A 39 5.20 -0.78 8.09
CA ASN A 39 5.68 -1.90 8.90
C ASN A 39 5.99 -3.10 7.99
N TYR A 40 7.20 -3.63 8.07
CA TYR A 40 7.66 -4.75 7.24
C TYR A 40 7.60 -6.04 8.06
N ASP A 41 6.86 -7.02 7.57
CA ASP A 41 6.88 -8.39 8.07
C ASP A 41 7.51 -9.30 7.02
N ASP A 42 8.80 -9.60 7.22
CA ASP A 42 9.58 -10.46 6.34
C ASP A 42 9.12 -11.94 6.39
N ASN A 43 8.50 -12.38 7.49
CA ASN A 43 8.03 -13.76 7.64
C ASN A 43 6.74 -13.98 6.83
N GLU A 44 5.83 -13.00 6.86
CA GLU A 44 4.62 -13.03 6.05
C GLU A 44 4.83 -12.51 4.61
N CYS A 45 6.01 -11.96 4.32
CA CYS A 45 6.31 -11.24 3.08
C CYS A 45 5.28 -10.12 2.83
N THR A 46 5.08 -9.27 3.84
CA THR A 46 4.08 -8.20 3.77
C THR A 46 4.59 -6.84 4.24
N VAL A 47 4.02 -5.78 3.68
CA VAL A 47 4.17 -4.39 4.18
C VAL A 47 2.80 -3.88 4.57
N THR A 48 2.66 -3.38 5.79
CA THR A 48 1.38 -2.85 6.31
C THR A 48 1.51 -1.36 6.59
N PHE A 49 0.47 -0.61 6.26
CA PHE A 49 0.33 0.81 6.59
C PHE A 49 -0.84 0.99 7.51
N ASP A 50 -0.53 1.24 8.78
CA ASP A 50 -1.53 1.52 9.80
C ASP A 50 -1.92 3.00 9.73
N THR A 51 -3.19 3.31 9.99
CA THR A 51 -3.77 4.66 9.85
C THR A 51 -3.66 5.23 8.43
N ILE A 52 -4.65 4.90 7.64
CA ILE A 52 -4.99 5.68 6.46
C ILE A 52 -6.03 6.69 6.91
N GLY A 53 -5.63 7.94 7.10
CA GLY A 53 -6.55 9.05 7.31
C GLY A 53 -7.34 9.41 6.04
N ILE A 54 -7.77 8.43 5.24
CA ILE A 54 -8.59 8.67 4.06
C ILE A 54 -10.05 8.50 4.47
N ALA A 55 -10.83 9.58 4.32
CA ALA A 55 -12.26 9.57 4.62
C ALA A 55 -13.03 8.51 3.80
N VAL A 56 -12.56 8.16 2.59
CA VAL A 56 -13.03 7.04 1.75
C VAL A 56 -11.92 6.78 0.73
N ALA A 57 -11.48 5.53 0.49
CA ALA A 57 -10.48 5.23 -0.54
C ALA A 57 -10.88 5.94 -1.86
N SER A 58 -10.23 7.06 -2.16
CA SER A 58 -10.60 7.90 -3.29
C SER A 58 -10.48 7.05 -4.56
N PRO A 59 -11.35 7.25 -5.57
CA PRO A 59 -11.25 6.53 -6.85
C PRO A 59 -9.83 6.56 -7.45
N VAL A 60 -9.08 7.62 -7.20
CA VAL A 60 -7.67 7.77 -7.62
C VAL A 60 -6.75 6.74 -6.97
N VAL A 61 -6.94 6.47 -5.68
CA VAL A 61 -6.13 5.50 -4.91
C VAL A 61 -6.46 4.10 -5.38
N GLN A 62 -7.75 3.80 -5.56
CA GLN A 62 -8.20 2.50 -6.04
C GLN A 62 -7.70 2.22 -7.46
N ALA A 63 -7.78 3.18 -8.39
CA ALA A 63 -7.24 3.02 -9.74
C ALA A 63 -5.71 2.77 -9.77
N THR A 64 -4.96 3.41 -8.87
CA THR A 64 -3.51 3.19 -8.76
C THR A 64 -3.19 1.77 -8.28
N ILE A 65 -3.96 1.27 -7.30
CA ILE A 65 -3.85 -0.08 -6.76
C ILE A 65 -4.22 -1.12 -7.82
N GLU A 66 -5.31 -0.90 -8.54
CA GLU A 66 -5.78 -1.78 -9.62
C GLU A 66 -4.72 -1.87 -10.72
N SER A 67 -4.20 -0.74 -11.20
CA SER A 67 -3.15 -0.71 -12.23
C SER A 67 -1.85 -1.41 -11.78
N TYR A 68 -1.46 -1.25 -10.51
CA TYR A 68 -0.32 -1.99 -9.96
C TYR A 68 -0.59 -3.50 -9.95
N ASN A 69 -1.75 -3.93 -9.46
CA ASN A 69 -2.09 -5.35 -9.37
C ASN A 69 -2.23 -6.01 -10.76
N GLU A 70 -2.75 -5.29 -11.75
CA GLU A 70 -2.80 -5.76 -13.15
C GLU A 70 -1.41 -6.02 -13.75
N THR A 71 -0.42 -5.23 -13.33
CA THR A 71 0.97 -5.36 -13.82
C THR A 71 1.81 -6.34 -12.99
N HIS A 72 1.30 -6.83 -11.85
CA HIS A 72 2.03 -7.66 -10.87
C HIS A 72 1.26 -8.94 -10.46
N LEU A 73 0.52 -9.53 -11.40
CA LEU A 73 -0.30 -10.73 -11.17
C LEU A 73 0.45 -11.87 -10.48
N GLY A 74 -0.08 -12.32 -9.34
CA GLY A 74 0.38 -13.53 -8.63
C GLY A 74 1.71 -13.43 -7.90
N ASN A 75 2.46 -12.33 -8.06
CA ASN A 75 3.72 -12.11 -7.38
C ASN A 75 3.57 -11.12 -6.23
N ASP A 76 3.01 -9.94 -6.51
CA ASP A 76 2.90 -8.85 -5.53
C ASP A 76 1.51 -8.23 -5.65
N THR A 77 0.73 -8.27 -4.57
CA THR A 77 -0.62 -7.71 -4.55
C THR A 77 -0.76 -6.66 -3.46
N ILE A 78 -1.38 -5.54 -3.81
CA ILE A 78 -1.80 -4.51 -2.87
C ILE A 78 -3.27 -4.75 -2.54
N SER A 79 -3.58 -4.86 -1.25
CA SER A 79 -4.93 -5.00 -0.72
C SER A 79 -5.23 -3.84 0.21
N VAL A 80 -6.45 -3.32 0.16
CA VAL A 80 -6.93 -2.26 1.06
C VAL A 80 -8.16 -2.77 1.78
N SER A 81 -8.12 -2.73 3.10
CA SER A 81 -9.23 -3.10 3.96
C SER A 81 -9.70 -1.86 4.71
N ILE A 82 -10.93 -1.44 4.44
CA ILE A 82 -11.58 -0.33 5.16
C ILE A 82 -12.45 -0.97 6.25
N HIS A 83 -12.05 -0.80 7.52
CA HIS A 83 -12.86 -1.18 8.69
C HIS A 83 -13.51 0.06 9.30
#